data_AF-A0A6A6VRP5-F1
#
_entry.id   AF-A0A6A6VRP5-F1
#
_cell.length_a   1.000
_cell.length_b   1.000
_cell.length_c   1.000
_cell.angle_alpha   90.00
_cell.angle_beta   90.00
_cell.angle_gamma   90.00
#
_symmetry.space_group_name_H-M   'P 1'
#
loop_
_entity.id
_entity.type
_entity.pdbx_description
1 polymer ?
#
loop_
_entity_poly.entity_id
_entity_poly.type
_entity_poly.pdbx_seq_one_letter_code
_entity_poly.pdbx_strand_id
1 'polypeptide(L)'
;MSGSQHYPQEQSSSAQSAPHFPQNFGVPGLPTHFWNPTTTAFKEIGKLYSRGAKYDQEDVVWHAWDAILRLYFPEVDDANGVSWSIRREAYRGLPPVQSPSQTKPDVIAVRLMSLPRQPGQIPQGTGRDFLWVECKAANHDTPHGWKDLTSEAVIRLGHAHPDRPLSLILAIGWKCMLFTWDPTDILQQAHVPNYILSRDRSQHWPVDVRIKSAHAFPWANPISGAITPDNAFELDSWTLAPPTAGLNVLYNGGNLGIIEHFLVTVRLMPYHLHGVNPASF
;
A
#
# COMPACT_ATOMS: atom_id res chain seq x y z
N MET A 1 -2.64 77.70 16.57
CA MET A 1 -3.24 76.50 15.94
C MET A 1 -2.14 75.48 15.75
N SER A 2 -2.05 74.51 16.66
CA SER A 2 -1.14 73.37 16.56
C SER A 2 -1.82 72.21 17.27
N GLY A 3 -2.31 71.24 16.49
CA GLY A 3 -2.99 70.05 16.98
C GLY A 3 -2.13 68.84 16.67
N SER A 4 -1.48 68.30 17.69
CA SER A 4 -0.68 67.08 17.60
C SER A 4 -1.62 65.86 17.62
N GLN A 5 -1.72 65.14 16.51
CA GLN A 5 -2.39 63.85 16.44
C GLN A 5 -1.41 62.73 16.82
N HIS A 6 -1.71 62.06 17.93
CA HIS A 6 -1.08 60.80 18.31
C HIS A 6 -1.66 59.66 17.45
N TYR A 7 -0.79 58.97 16.71
CA TYR A 7 -1.08 57.65 16.14
C TYR A 7 -0.89 56.57 17.22
N PRO A 8 -1.80 55.62 17.39
CA PRO A 8 -1.52 54.40 18.15
C PRO A 8 -0.66 53.44 17.31
N GLN A 9 0.40 52.92 17.93
CA GLN A 9 1.19 51.80 17.42
C GLN A 9 0.31 50.55 17.30
N GLU A 10 0.11 50.05 16.08
CA GLU A 10 -0.29 48.67 15.85
C GLU A 10 0.83 47.75 16.35
N GLN A 11 0.53 47.04 17.43
CA GLN A 11 1.38 45.98 17.95
C GLN A 11 1.50 44.87 16.91
N SER A 12 2.76 44.57 16.61
CA SER A 12 3.25 43.52 15.73
C SER A 12 2.48 42.21 15.87
N SER A 13 2.06 41.71 14.71
CA SER A 13 1.59 40.36 14.42
C SER A 13 2.17 39.30 15.35
N SER A 14 1.26 38.58 16.00
CA SER A 14 1.54 37.28 16.60
C SER A 14 2.34 36.43 15.62
N ALA A 15 3.52 36.00 16.07
CA ALA A 15 4.28 34.97 15.40
C ALA A 15 3.37 33.74 15.23
N GLN A 16 2.99 33.45 13.98
CA GLN A 16 2.42 32.16 13.62
C GLN A 16 3.49 31.12 13.95
N SER A 17 3.30 30.42 15.07
CA SER A 17 4.06 29.24 15.41
C SER A 17 3.86 28.27 14.24
N ALA A 18 4.95 27.94 13.53
CA ALA A 18 4.93 26.93 12.50
C ALA A 18 4.28 25.66 13.07
N PRO A 19 3.40 24.96 12.33
CA PRO A 19 2.76 23.75 12.83
C PRO A 19 3.84 22.76 13.26
N HIS A 20 3.90 22.51 14.56
CA HIS A 20 4.81 21.54 15.16
C HIS A 20 4.29 20.15 14.79
N PHE A 21 5.00 19.46 13.91
CA PHE A 21 4.66 18.11 13.43
C PHE A 21 5.01 17.04 14.49
N PRO A 22 4.34 15.87 14.48
CA PRO A 22 4.46 14.86 15.54
C PRO A 22 5.88 14.31 15.73
N GLN A 23 6.24 13.95 16.97
CA GLN A 23 7.41 13.11 17.28
C GLN A 23 7.24 11.72 16.64
N ASN A 24 8.32 11.22 16.04
CA ASN A 24 8.41 10.09 15.09
C ASN A 24 7.46 8.89 15.32
N PHE A 25 6.53 8.71 14.36
CA PHE A 25 5.69 7.51 14.19
C PHE A 25 6.07 6.66 12.96
N GLY A 26 7.23 6.94 12.35
CA GLY A 26 7.75 6.20 11.19
C GLY A 26 9.01 5.41 11.49
N VAL A 27 9.49 4.67 10.50
CA VAL A 27 10.73 3.89 10.59
C VAL A 27 11.90 4.84 10.85
N PRO A 28 12.66 4.66 11.96
CA PRO A 28 13.78 5.53 12.29
C PRO A 28 14.83 5.58 11.17
N GLY A 29 15.37 6.77 10.90
CA GLY A 29 16.42 6.96 9.90
C GLY A 29 15.94 7.11 8.46
N LEU A 30 14.63 7.03 8.20
CA LEU A 30 14.09 7.43 6.91
C LEU A 30 14.05 8.96 6.76
N PRO A 31 14.46 9.51 5.61
CA PRO A 31 14.46 10.96 5.39
C PRO A 31 13.05 11.52 5.18
N THR A 32 12.10 10.70 4.73
CA THR A 32 10.74 11.14 4.41
C THR A 32 9.77 9.98 4.53
N HIS A 33 8.60 10.25 5.12
CA HIS A 33 7.49 9.30 5.30
C HIS A 33 6.37 9.62 4.31
N PHE A 34 5.61 8.63 3.84
CA PHE A 34 4.54 8.85 2.86
C PHE A 34 3.39 9.74 3.38
N TRP A 35 3.22 9.82 4.70
CA TRP A 35 2.26 10.71 5.36
C TRP A 35 2.84 12.08 5.72
N ASN A 36 4.05 12.42 5.24
CA ASN A 36 4.59 13.76 5.38
C ASN A 36 3.86 14.72 4.41
N PRO A 37 3.31 15.86 4.87
CA PRO A 37 2.55 16.81 4.06
C PRO A 37 3.24 17.35 2.80
N THR A 38 4.57 17.28 2.74
CA THR A 38 5.35 17.76 1.59
C THR A 38 5.38 16.76 0.43
N THR A 39 4.97 15.51 0.66
CA THR A 39 5.08 14.43 -0.33
C THR A 39 3.92 14.40 -1.32
N THR A 40 4.16 13.84 -2.50
CA THR A 40 3.08 13.51 -3.45
C THR A 40 2.13 12.47 -2.87
N ALA A 41 2.66 11.47 -2.15
CA ALA A 41 1.86 10.44 -1.49
C ALA A 41 0.78 11.03 -0.58
N PHE A 42 1.15 11.96 0.32
CA PHE A 42 0.20 12.65 1.19
C PHE A 42 -0.93 13.34 0.41
N LYS A 43 -0.61 13.99 -0.71
CA LYS A 43 -1.60 14.67 -1.55
C LYS A 43 -2.56 13.69 -2.23
N GLU A 44 -2.05 12.58 -2.76
CA GLU A 44 -2.88 11.55 -3.40
C GLU A 44 -3.76 10.82 -2.38
N ILE A 45 -3.25 10.53 -1.19
CA ILE A 45 -4.05 10.01 -0.07
C ILE A 45 -5.13 11.01 0.35
N GLY A 46 -4.83 12.31 0.35
CA GLY A 46 -5.84 13.36 0.58
C GLY A 46 -6.97 13.34 -0.46
N LYS A 47 -6.65 13.10 -1.74
CA LYS A 47 -7.67 12.96 -2.79
C LYS A 47 -8.54 11.74 -2.55
N LEU A 48 -7.94 10.61 -2.21
CA LEU A 48 -8.62 9.36 -1.83
C LEU A 48 -9.66 9.60 -0.74
N TYR A 49 -9.27 10.32 0.32
CA TYR A 49 -10.14 10.64 1.44
C TYR A 49 -11.26 11.60 1.07
N SER A 50 -10.97 12.61 0.24
CA SER A 50 -11.97 13.60 -0.19
C SER A 50 -13.13 12.98 -0.99
N ARG A 51 -12.92 11.81 -1.60
CA ARG A 51 -13.95 11.05 -2.32
C ARG A 51 -14.91 10.30 -1.39
N GLY A 52 -14.55 10.09 -0.13
CA GLY A 52 -15.34 9.37 0.86
C GLY A 52 -15.44 7.86 0.62
N ALA A 53 -16.41 7.21 1.27
CA ALA A 53 -16.50 5.75 1.33
C ALA A 53 -17.29 5.06 0.19
N LYS A 54 -17.74 5.81 -0.82
CA LYS A 54 -18.75 5.30 -1.80
C LYS A 54 -18.37 5.48 -3.27
N TYR A 55 -17.16 5.93 -3.58
CA TYR A 55 -16.74 6.05 -4.97
C TYR A 55 -16.44 4.67 -5.57
N ASP A 56 -16.56 4.58 -6.89
CA ASP A 56 -16.42 3.38 -7.72
C ASP A 56 -15.21 3.45 -8.65
N GLN A 57 -14.52 4.59 -8.73
CA GLN A 57 -13.28 4.70 -9.52
C GLN A 57 -12.10 4.10 -8.75
N GLU A 58 -11.56 2.98 -9.26
CA GLU A 58 -10.32 2.37 -8.76
C GLU A 58 -9.10 3.28 -9.02
N ASP A 59 -9.25 4.28 -9.91
CA ASP A 59 -8.15 5.10 -10.39
C ASP A 59 -7.47 5.91 -9.25
N VAL A 60 -8.27 6.43 -8.34
CA VAL A 60 -7.79 7.22 -7.21
C VAL A 60 -6.95 6.36 -6.25
N VAL A 61 -7.27 5.08 -6.12
CA VAL A 61 -6.59 4.13 -5.22
C VAL A 61 -5.20 3.81 -5.74
N TRP A 62 -5.07 3.52 -7.05
CA TRP A 62 -3.73 3.25 -7.61
C TRP A 62 -2.87 4.51 -7.63
N HIS A 63 -3.42 5.71 -7.87
CA HIS A 63 -2.64 6.94 -7.81
C HIS A 63 -2.02 7.15 -6.42
N ALA A 64 -2.77 6.87 -5.36
CA ALA A 64 -2.24 6.91 -4.00
C ALA A 64 -1.14 5.88 -3.79
N TRP A 65 -1.35 4.62 -4.16
CA TRP A 65 -0.35 3.57 -3.99
C TRP A 65 0.89 3.77 -4.87
N ASP A 66 0.76 4.19 -6.13
CA ASP A 66 1.91 4.54 -6.99
C ASP A 66 2.75 5.64 -6.35
N ALA A 67 2.12 6.69 -5.82
CA ALA A 67 2.83 7.77 -5.13
C ALA A 67 3.51 7.32 -3.83
N ILE A 68 2.88 6.43 -3.05
CA ILE A 68 3.49 5.81 -1.86
C ILE A 68 4.70 4.97 -2.28
N LEU A 69 4.54 4.06 -3.23
CA LEU A 69 5.57 3.12 -3.64
C LEU A 69 6.80 3.83 -4.24
N ARG A 70 6.61 4.89 -5.04
CA ARG A 70 7.71 5.69 -5.61
C ARG A 70 8.60 6.33 -4.54
N LEU A 71 8.09 6.56 -3.33
CA LEU A 71 8.90 7.05 -2.21
C LEU A 71 9.89 5.99 -1.71
N TYR A 72 9.48 4.72 -1.67
CA TYR A 72 10.25 3.63 -1.07
C TYR A 72 11.08 2.84 -2.09
N PHE A 73 10.64 2.80 -3.35
CA PHE A 73 11.24 2.03 -4.44
C PHE A 73 11.70 2.97 -5.56
N PRO A 74 12.83 3.68 -5.40
CA PRO A 74 13.28 4.66 -6.37
C PRO A 74 13.70 4.00 -7.69
N GLU A 75 13.24 4.56 -8.81
CA GLU A 75 13.60 4.15 -10.17
C GLU A 75 14.95 4.76 -10.61
N VAL A 76 15.92 4.76 -9.71
CA VAL A 76 17.29 5.23 -9.94
C VAL A 76 18.22 4.05 -9.71
N ASP A 77 19.13 3.85 -10.65
CA ASP A 77 20.13 2.78 -10.55
C ASP A 77 21.02 3.00 -9.33
N ASP A 78 21.24 1.93 -8.56
CA ASP A 78 22.24 1.88 -7.51
C ASP A 78 23.66 1.77 -8.09
N ALA A 79 24.67 1.72 -7.20
CA ALA A 79 26.06 1.55 -7.60
C ALA A 79 26.28 0.30 -8.48
N ASN A 80 25.46 -0.74 -8.31
CA ASN A 80 25.52 -2.02 -9.02
C ASN A 80 24.69 -2.04 -10.32
N GLY A 81 23.95 -0.99 -10.64
CA GLY A 81 23.11 -0.93 -11.85
C GLY A 81 21.78 -1.65 -11.68
N VAL A 82 21.32 -1.73 -10.44
CA VAL A 82 20.03 -2.28 -10.06
C VAL A 82 19.09 -1.13 -9.73
N SER A 83 17.90 -1.14 -10.30
CA SER A 83 16.85 -0.15 -10.04
C SER A 83 15.52 -0.82 -9.78
N TRP A 84 14.66 -0.13 -9.04
CA TRP A 84 13.27 -0.52 -8.94
C TRP A 84 12.49 -0.02 -10.16
N SER A 85 11.42 -0.71 -10.50
CA SER A 85 10.45 -0.32 -11.52
C SER A 85 9.06 -0.56 -10.94
N ILE A 86 8.23 0.46 -10.93
CA ILE A 86 6.84 0.38 -10.48
C ILE A 86 5.98 0.33 -11.73
N ARG A 87 5.28 -0.78 -11.94
CA ARG A 87 4.50 -1.03 -13.16
C ARG A 87 3.03 -1.20 -12.84
N ARG A 88 2.20 -0.49 -13.59
CA ARG A 88 0.77 -0.78 -13.65
C ARG A 88 0.53 -1.88 -14.66
N GLU A 89 0.01 -3.01 -14.20
CA GLU A 89 -0.35 -4.13 -15.05
C GLU A 89 -1.88 -4.20 -15.17
N ALA A 90 -2.38 -4.03 -16.40
CA ALA A 90 -3.80 -4.16 -16.69
C ALA A 90 -4.11 -5.64 -16.92
N TYR A 91 -4.75 -6.31 -15.96
CA TYR A 91 -5.15 -7.69 -16.14
C TYR A 91 -6.36 -7.79 -17.08
N ARG A 92 -6.22 -8.55 -18.18
CA ARG A 92 -7.26 -8.71 -19.22
C ARG A 92 -8.11 -9.99 -19.09
N GLY A 93 -7.98 -10.73 -17.99
CA GLY A 93 -8.64 -12.04 -17.84
C GLY A 93 -7.96 -13.15 -18.63
N LEU A 94 -8.49 -14.37 -18.50
CA LEU A 94 -8.12 -15.50 -19.36
C LEU A 94 -8.80 -15.35 -20.73
N PRO A 95 -8.04 -15.37 -21.86
CA PRO A 95 -8.65 -15.50 -23.18
C PRO A 95 -9.42 -16.84 -23.29
N PRO A 96 -10.57 -16.94 -24.02
CA PRO A 96 -11.23 -15.90 -24.80
C PRO A 96 -12.60 -15.41 -24.23
N VAL A 97 -12.93 -15.63 -22.95
CA VAL A 97 -14.35 -15.76 -22.57
C VAL A 97 -15.07 -14.49 -22.10
N GLN A 98 -14.43 -13.36 -21.82
CA GLN A 98 -15.19 -12.18 -21.36
C GLN A 98 -14.71 -10.91 -22.05
N SER A 99 -15.65 -10.21 -22.67
CA SER A 99 -15.49 -8.79 -23.02
C SER A 99 -14.80 -8.10 -21.85
N PRO A 100 -13.65 -7.43 -22.05
CA PRO A 100 -12.91 -6.83 -20.95
C PRO A 100 -13.89 -5.97 -20.14
N SER A 101 -14.07 -6.30 -18.87
CA SER A 101 -14.90 -5.49 -17.97
C SER A 101 -14.39 -4.06 -18.07
N GLN A 102 -15.31 -3.11 -18.28
CA GLN A 102 -14.94 -1.70 -18.36
C GLN A 102 -14.28 -1.21 -17.05
N THR A 103 -14.52 -1.90 -15.95
CA THR A 103 -13.73 -1.89 -14.71
C THR A 103 -12.55 -2.86 -14.87
N LYS A 104 -11.40 -2.31 -15.27
CA LYS A 104 -10.12 -3.02 -15.31
C LYS A 104 -9.53 -3.01 -13.90
N PRO A 105 -9.40 -4.17 -13.23
CA PRO A 105 -8.66 -4.22 -12.00
C PRO A 105 -7.18 -3.99 -12.31
N ASP A 106 -6.64 -2.90 -11.77
CA ASP A 106 -5.27 -2.48 -11.98
C ASP A 106 -4.38 -2.97 -10.84
N VAL A 107 -3.31 -3.65 -11.21
CA VAL A 107 -2.27 -4.13 -10.31
C VAL A 107 -1.09 -3.17 -10.35
N ILE A 108 -0.47 -2.92 -9.20
CA ILE A 108 0.86 -2.32 -9.15
C ILE A 108 1.89 -3.38 -8.76
N ALA A 109 2.79 -3.71 -9.69
CA ALA A 109 3.91 -4.59 -9.46
C ALA A 109 5.18 -3.77 -9.20
N VAL A 110 5.88 -4.07 -8.11
CA VAL A 110 7.18 -3.50 -7.77
C VAL A 110 8.27 -4.51 -8.14
N ARG A 111 9.00 -4.18 -9.19
CA ARG A 111 10.01 -5.03 -9.82
C ARG A 111 11.40 -4.51 -9.55
N LEU A 112 12.32 -5.38 -9.18
CA LEU A 112 13.75 -5.07 -9.21
C LEU A 112 14.28 -5.45 -10.59
N MET A 113 14.98 -4.54 -11.25
CA MET A 113 15.58 -4.75 -12.56
C MET A 113 17.10 -4.61 -12.50
N SER A 114 17.80 -5.47 -13.24
CA SER A 114 19.21 -5.25 -13.58
C SER A 114 19.27 -4.88 -15.05
N LEU A 115 19.74 -3.66 -15.36
CA LEU A 115 19.79 -3.15 -16.73
C LEU A 115 21.22 -3.15 -17.27
N PRO A 116 21.47 -3.64 -18.51
CA PRO A 116 22.73 -3.40 -19.18
C PRO A 116 22.89 -1.90 -19.49
N ARG A 117 24.02 -1.32 -19.08
CA ARG A 117 24.30 0.13 -19.10
C ARG A 117 24.75 0.69 -20.47
N GLN A 118 24.68 -0.09 -21.55
CA GLN A 118 25.25 0.32 -22.85
C GLN A 118 24.19 0.84 -23.82
N PRO A 119 24.28 2.11 -24.26
CA PRO A 119 23.47 2.64 -25.36
C PRO A 119 23.65 1.78 -26.63
N GLY A 120 22.56 1.56 -27.36
CA GLY A 120 22.58 0.82 -28.63
C GLY A 120 22.29 -0.69 -28.52
N GLN A 121 22.06 -1.21 -27.31
CA GLN A 121 21.59 -2.58 -27.09
C GLN A 121 20.15 -2.58 -26.58
N ILE A 122 19.35 -3.54 -27.04
CA ILE A 122 18.03 -3.80 -26.46
C ILE A 122 18.26 -4.28 -25.02
N PRO A 123 17.65 -3.64 -24.00
CA PRO A 123 17.79 -4.08 -22.63
C PRO A 123 17.35 -5.53 -22.47
N GLN A 124 18.30 -6.44 -22.22
CA GLN A 124 18.04 -7.85 -21.90
C GLN A 124 17.81 -8.05 -20.39
N GLY A 125 17.40 -6.97 -19.69
CA GLY A 125 17.33 -6.94 -18.24
C GLY A 125 16.36 -7.98 -17.70
N THR A 126 16.83 -8.81 -16.79
CA THR A 126 15.97 -9.71 -16.01
C THR A 126 15.38 -8.92 -14.84
N GLY A 127 14.08 -9.09 -14.61
CA GLY A 127 13.40 -8.46 -13.47
C GLY A 127 12.69 -9.48 -12.59
N ARG A 128 12.54 -9.15 -11.32
CA ARG A 128 11.79 -9.93 -10.33
C ARG A 128 10.81 -9.04 -9.58
N ASP A 129 9.56 -9.48 -9.46
CA ASP A 129 8.57 -8.80 -8.63
C ASP A 129 8.77 -9.18 -7.16
N PHE A 130 8.74 -8.17 -6.30
CA PHE A 130 8.88 -8.31 -4.86
C PHE A 130 7.62 -7.91 -4.11
N LEU A 131 6.82 -7.03 -4.70
CA LEU A 131 5.56 -6.58 -4.12
C LEU A 131 4.49 -6.45 -5.20
N TRP A 132 3.31 -6.95 -4.87
CA TRP A 132 2.09 -6.88 -5.65
C TRP A 132 1.03 -6.12 -4.86
N VAL A 133 0.45 -5.08 -5.45
CA VAL A 133 -0.63 -4.30 -4.85
C VAL A 133 -1.89 -4.43 -5.71
N GLU A 134 -2.94 -4.98 -5.12
CA GLU A 134 -4.28 -5.07 -5.71
C GLU A 134 -5.15 -3.94 -5.18
N CYS A 135 -5.74 -3.15 -6.07
CA CYS A 135 -6.53 -1.98 -5.71
C CYS A 135 -8.00 -2.17 -6.09
N LYS A 136 -8.92 -1.81 -5.20
CA LYS A 136 -10.36 -1.65 -5.46
C LYS A 136 -10.89 -0.34 -4.90
N ALA A 137 -11.93 0.18 -5.52
CA ALA A 137 -12.60 1.41 -5.09
C ALA A 137 -13.31 1.25 -3.74
N ALA A 138 -13.56 2.35 -3.04
CA ALA A 138 -14.08 2.33 -1.67
C ALA A 138 -15.47 1.70 -1.52
N ASN A 139 -16.30 1.70 -2.57
CA ASN A 139 -17.60 1.01 -2.57
C ASN A 139 -17.48 -0.52 -2.37
N HIS A 140 -16.31 -1.09 -2.62
CA HIS A 140 -16.02 -2.50 -2.34
C HIS A 140 -15.63 -2.77 -0.88
N ASP A 141 -15.54 -1.75 0.00
CA ASP A 141 -15.18 -1.94 1.41
C ASP A 141 -16.32 -2.59 2.21
N THR A 142 -16.49 -3.87 1.95
CA THR A 142 -17.47 -4.77 2.53
C THR A 142 -16.83 -6.15 2.64
N PRO A 143 -17.28 -7.02 3.55
CA PRO A 143 -16.69 -8.35 3.64
C PRO A 143 -16.74 -9.15 2.32
N HIS A 144 -17.80 -8.97 1.53
CA HIS A 144 -17.89 -9.59 0.20
C HIS A 144 -16.85 -9.02 -0.77
N GLY A 145 -16.66 -7.69 -0.80
CA GLY A 145 -15.67 -7.07 -1.66
C GLY A 145 -14.22 -7.44 -1.30
N TRP A 146 -13.90 -7.57 -0.01
CA TRP A 146 -12.61 -8.12 0.43
C TRP A 146 -12.41 -9.59 0.03
N LYS A 147 -13.48 -10.40 0.11
CA LYS A 147 -13.48 -11.78 -0.39
C LYS A 147 -13.26 -11.85 -1.90
N ASP A 148 -13.92 -10.97 -2.67
CA ASP A 148 -13.77 -10.92 -4.13
C ASP A 148 -12.37 -10.47 -4.51
N LEU A 149 -11.85 -9.40 -3.88
CA LEU A 149 -10.48 -8.92 -4.08
C LEU A 149 -9.44 -10.01 -3.79
N THR A 150 -9.60 -10.73 -2.68
CA THR A 150 -8.71 -11.85 -2.32
C THR A 150 -8.78 -12.95 -3.37
N SER A 151 -9.98 -13.32 -3.83
CA SER A 151 -10.17 -14.36 -4.85
C SER A 151 -9.55 -13.96 -6.20
N GLU A 152 -9.73 -12.71 -6.61
CA GLU A 152 -9.10 -12.14 -7.82
C GLU A 152 -7.57 -12.17 -7.72
N ALA A 153 -7.01 -11.76 -6.58
CA ALA A 153 -5.58 -11.77 -6.33
C ALA A 153 -4.99 -13.17 -6.48
N VAL A 154 -5.64 -14.20 -5.91
CA VAL A 154 -5.22 -15.60 -6.00
C VAL A 154 -5.15 -16.07 -7.45
N ILE A 155 -6.17 -15.75 -8.26
CA ILE A 155 -6.20 -16.14 -9.67
C ILE A 155 -5.02 -15.51 -10.40
N ARG A 156 -4.80 -14.20 -10.24
CA ARG A 156 -3.74 -13.48 -10.95
C ARG A 156 -2.36 -13.91 -10.50
N LEU A 157 -2.12 -13.98 -9.20
CA LEU A 157 -0.85 -14.44 -8.63
C LEU A 157 -0.56 -15.89 -8.99
N GLY A 158 -1.58 -16.75 -9.08
CA GLY A 158 -1.45 -18.12 -9.56
C GLY A 158 -0.95 -18.24 -10.99
N HIS A 159 -1.27 -17.27 -11.86
CA HIS A 159 -0.74 -17.21 -13.22
C HIS A 159 0.61 -16.51 -13.31
N ALA A 160 0.76 -15.38 -12.62
CA ALA A 160 1.93 -14.51 -12.63
C ALA A 160 3.15 -15.11 -11.91
N HIS A 161 2.89 -15.77 -10.79
CA HIS A 161 3.88 -16.26 -9.83
C HIS A 161 3.48 -17.66 -9.34
N PRO A 162 3.41 -18.67 -10.24
CA PRO A 162 2.94 -20.01 -9.89
C PRO A 162 3.87 -20.75 -8.91
N ASP A 163 5.12 -20.31 -8.81
CA ASP A 163 6.22 -21.03 -8.17
C ASP A 163 7.06 -20.15 -7.24
N ARG A 164 6.69 -18.89 -7.04
CA ARG A 164 7.55 -17.90 -6.38
C ARG A 164 6.80 -17.05 -5.37
N PRO A 165 7.36 -16.86 -4.16
CA PRO A 165 6.74 -16.02 -3.17
C PRO A 165 7.04 -14.53 -3.42
N LEU A 166 6.09 -13.68 -3.00
CA LEU A 166 6.23 -12.23 -2.98
C LEU A 166 5.35 -11.59 -1.90
N SER A 167 5.60 -10.33 -1.59
CA SER A 167 4.77 -9.53 -0.69
C SER A 167 3.50 -9.04 -1.38
N LEU A 168 2.37 -9.06 -0.69
CA LEU A 168 1.06 -8.71 -1.24
C LEU A 168 0.40 -7.63 -0.39
N ILE A 169 -0.15 -6.61 -1.03
CA ILE A 169 -1.04 -5.64 -0.40
C ILE A 169 -2.39 -5.73 -1.10
N LEU A 170 -3.45 -5.96 -0.33
CA LEU A 170 -4.82 -5.83 -0.81
C LEU A 170 -5.36 -4.50 -0.29
N ALA A 171 -5.73 -3.60 -1.20
CA ALA A 171 -6.18 -2.25 -0.88
C ALA A 171 -7.59 -1.99 -1.41
N ILE A 172 -8.47 -1.52 -0.51
CA ILE A 172 -9.82 -1.07 -0.84
C ILE A 172 -10.00 0.34 -0.32
N GLY A 173 -10.20 1.30 -1.22
CA GLY A 173 -10.28 2.70 -0.85
C GLY A 173 -9.03 3.16 -0.09
N TRP A 174 -9.21 3.72 1.10
CA TRP A 174 -8.10 4.10 2.01
C TRP A 174 -7.64 2.99 2.94
N LYS A 175 -8.22 1.80 2.85
CA LYS A 175 -7.88 0.67 3.71
C LYS A 175 -6.95 -0.31 2.99
N CYS A 176 -6.10 -0.98 3.75
CA CYS A 176 -5.26 -2.04 3.23
C CYS A 176 -4.98 -3.16 4.24
N MET A 177 -4.63 -4.32 3.70
CA MET A 177 -4.16 -5.49 4.44
C MET A 177 -2.87 -6.01 3.80
N LEU A 178 -1.95 -6.46 4.65
CA LEU A 178 -0.61 -6.88 4.27
C LEU A 178 -0.48 -8.39 4.34
N PHE A 179 -0.12 -9.02 3.24
CA PHE A 179 -0.01 -10.46 3.08
C PHE A 179 1.32 -10.85 2.43
N THR A 180 1.55 -12.15 2.36
CA THR A 180 2.55 -12.80 1.51
C THR A 180 1.81 -13.77 0.60
N TRP A 181 2.15 -13.76 -0.68
CA TRP A 181 1.83 -14.82 -1.62
C TRP A 181 2.94 -15.87 -1.56
N ASP A 182 2.59 -17.12 -1.35
CA ASP A 182 3.55 -18.21 -1.30
C ASP A 182 2.92 -19.50 -1.86
N PRO A 183 3.21 -19.82 -3.14
CA PRO A 183 2.63 -20.97 -3.81
C PRO A 183 3.39 -22.27 -3.53
N THR A 184 4.55 -22.24 -2.87
CA THR A 184 5.40 -23.42 -2.68
C THR A 184 5.31 -23.99 -1.28
N ASP A 185 5.09 -23.15 -0.28
CA ASP A 185 4.87 -23.60 1.09
C ASP A 185 3.36 -23.78 1.39
N ILE A 186 2.77 -24.79 0.76
CA ILE A 186 1.38 -25.24 1.00
C ILE A 186 1.35 -26.31 2.11
N LEU A 187 2.48 -26.95 2.42
CA LEU A 187 2.56 -28.15 3.24
C LEU A 187 3.19 -27.96 4.64
N GLN A 188 3.88 -26.85 4.95
CA GLN A 188 4.49 -26.65 6.29
C GLN A 188 3.57 -25.97 7.30
N GLN A 189 2.35 -25.60 6.93
CA GLN A 189 1.54 -24.73 7.78
C GLN A 189 0.81 -25.50 8.90
N ALA A 190 1.38 -25.44 10.09
CA ALA A 190 0.63 -25.47 11.35
C ALA A 190 -0.22 -24.18 11.58
N HIS A 191 -0.52 -23.42 10.51
CA HIS A 191 -1.31 -22.21 10.58
C HIS A 191 -2.79 -22.51 10.38
N VAL A 192 -3.62 -21.84 11.19
CA VAL A 192 -5.07 -21.91 11.05
C VAL A 192 -5.47 -21.24 9.73
N PRO A 193 -6.20 -21.92 8.83
CA PRO A 193 -6.58 -21.34 7.54
C PRO A 193 -7.38 -20.05 7.73
N ASN A 194 -7.03 -19.03 6.95
CA ASN A 194 -7.71 -17.75 7.02
C ASN A 194 -9.11 -17.85 6.40
N TYR A 195 -10.07 -17.09 6.91
CA TYR A 195 -11.40 -16.94 6.32
C TYR A 195 -11.99 -15.56 6.57
N ILE A 196 -12.85 -15.10 5.67
CA ILE A 196 -13.60 -13.85 5.80
C ILE A 196 -15.05 -14.21 6.14
N LEU A 197 -15.62 -13.53 7.14
CA LEU A 197 -17.03 -13.68 7.50
C LEU A 197 -17.89 -12.69 6.72
N SER A 198 -19.09 -13.12 6.32
CA SER A 198 -20.12 -12.17 5.91
C SER A 198 -20.45 -11.18 7.05
N ARG A 199 -21.04 -10.04 6.71
CA ARG A 199 -21.36 -8.99 7.70
C ARG A 199 -22.25 -9.49 8.85
N ASP A 200 -23.20 -10.37 8.54
CA ASP A 200 -24.10 -11.03 9.49
C ASP A 200 -23.49 -12.29 10.13
N ARG A 201 -22.25 -12.65 9.78
CA ARG A 201 -21.52 -13.84 10.22
C ARG A 201 -22.22 -15.17 9.89
N SER A 202 -23.14 -15.17 8.92
CA SER A 202 -23.84 -16.37 8.47
C SER A 202 -23.03 -17.20 7.47
N GLN A 203 -22.08 -16.58 6.76
CA GLN A 203 -21.25 -17.24 5.77
C GLN A 203 -19.76 -17.10 6.12
N HIS A 204 -19.03 -18.18 5.85
CA HIS A 204 -17.58 -18.27 6.00
C HIS A 204 -16.98 -18.48 4.62
N TRP A 205 -16.15 -17.54 4.17
CA TRP A 205 -15.44 -17.67 2.91
C TRP A 205 -13.97 -17.96 3.18
N PRO A 206 -13.50 -19.19 2.91
CA PRO A 206 -12.09 -19.53 3.12
C PRO A 206 -11.20 -18.70 2.18
N VAL A 207 -10.07 -18.25 2.72
CA VAL A 207 -8.98 -17.64 1.97
C VAL A 207 -8.05 -18.74 1.48
N ASP A 208 -7.55 -18.61 0.25
CA ASP A 208 -6.58 -19.56 -0.31
C ASP A 208 -5.33 -19.63 0.58
N VAL A 209 -4.88 -20.85 0.88
CA VAL A 209 -3.75 -21.13 1.79
C VAL A 209 -2.42 -20.51 1.33
N ARG A 210 -2.31 -20.16 0.04
CA ARG A 210 -1.14 -19.46 -0.51
C ARG A 210 -1.09 -17.99 -0.10
N ILE A 211 -2.19 -17.41 0.36
CA ILE A 211 -2.23 -16.07 0.95
C ILE A 211 -2.04 -16.17 2.46
N LYS A 212 -0.89 -15.70 2.92
CA LYS A 212 -0.46 -15.78 4.32
C LYS A 212 -0.44 -14.38 4.93
N SER A 213 -0.99 -14.21 6.13
CA SER A 213 -0.72 -13.01 6.92
C SER A 213 0.72 -13.07 7.42
N ALA A 214 1.56 -12.11 7.01
CA ALA A 214 2.98 -12.10 7.39
C ALA A 214 3.20 -12.03 8.92
N HIS A 215 2.25 -11.41 9.64
CA HIS A 215 2.29 -11.20 11.08
C HIS A 215 0.89 -11.25 11.70
N ALA A 216 0.84 -11.28 13.03
CA ALA A 216 -0.40 -11.07 13.79
C ALA A 216 -0.82 -9.60 13.66
N PHE A 217 -1.66 -9.31 12.67
CA PHE A 217 -2.19 -7.98 12.43
C PHE A 217 -3.57 -7.81 13.07
N PRO A 218 -4.02 -6.57 13.38
CA PRO A 218 -5.32 -6.33 14.01
C PRO A 218 -6.53 -6.88 13.23
N TRP A 219 -6.38 -7.04 11.92
CA TRP A 219 -7.40 -7.59 11.03
C TRP A 219 -7.34 -9.11 10.86
N ALA A 220 -6.31 -9.81 11.34
CA ALA A 220 -6.20 -11.27 11.25
C ALA A 220 -6.06 -11.89 12.63
N ASN A 221 -7.03 -12.71 13.02
CA ASN A 221 -6.94 -13.46 14.27
C ASN A 221 -6.05 -14.71 14.07
N PRO A 222 -4.88 -14.80 14.72
CA PRO A 222 -3.96 -15.91 14.53
C PRO A 222 -4.45 -17.24 15.13
N ILE A 223 -5.44 -17.19 16.03
CA ILE A 223 -6.00 -18.37 16.70
C ILE A 223 -7.18 -18.93 15.90
N SER A 224 -8.09 -18.07 15.43
CA SER A 224 -9.25 -18.54 14.68
C SER A 224 -9.04 -18.55 13.16
N GLY A 225 -8.08 -17.79 12.62
CA GLY A 225 -7.96 -17.53 11.18
C GLY A 225 -8.97 -16.50 10.66
N ALA A 226 -9.77 -15.88 11.52
CA ALA A 226 -10.77 -14.91 11.08
C ALA A 226 -10.10 -13.61 10.60
N ILE A 227 -10.39 -13.21 9.37
CA ILE A 227 -10.08 -11.89 8.83
C ILE A 227 -11.27 -10.95 9.05
N THR A 228 -10.99 -9.80 9.66
CA THR A 228 -11.97 -8.75 10.00
C THR A 228 -11.67 -7.47 9.21
N PRO A 229 -12.37 -7.23 8.08
CA PRO A 229 -12.21 -6.03 7.25
C PRO A 229 -12.27 -4.69 7.97
N ASP A 230 -13.10 -4.58 9.00
CA ASP A 230 -13.26 -3.33 9.76
C ASP A 230 -11.97 -2.91 10.49
N ASN A 231 -11.04 -3.84 10.70
CA ASN A 231 -9.75 -3.60 11.35
C ASN A 231 -8.59 -3.45 10.34
N ALA A 232 -8.88 -3.37 9.04
CA ALA A 232 -7.85 -3.12 8.02
C ALA A 232 -7.15 -1.78 8.30
N PHE A 233 -5.88 -1.68 7.91
CA PHE A 233 -5.09 -0.48 8.16
C PHE A 233 -5.59 0.68 7.31
N GLU A 234 -5.80 1.83 7.94
CA GLU A 234 -6.24 3.04 7.24
C GLU A 234 -5.06 3.96 6.91
N LEU A 235 -5.09 4.56 5.71
CA LEU A 235 -4.12 5.55 5.25
C LEU A 235 -4.38 6.98 5.81
N ASP A 236 -5.21 7.12 6.84
CA ASP A 236 -5.55 8.42 7.43
C ASP A 236 -4.30 9.13 7.98
N SER A 237 -3.90 10.19 7.29
CA SER A 237 -2.67 10.94 7.52
C SER A 237 -2.90 12.33 8.15
N TRP A 238 -4.12 12.64 8.59
CA TRP A 238 -4.47 13.98 9.09
C TRP A 238 -5.25 13.97 10.41
N THR A 239 -5.96 12.89 10.75
CA THR A 239 -6.71 12.85 12.02
C THR A 239 -5.74 12.82 13.18
N LEU A 240 -5.86 13.80 14.08
CA LEU A 240 -5.06 13.85 15.30
C LEU A 240 -5.77 13.04 16.41
N ALA A 241 -4.99 12.25 17.14
CA ALA A 241 -5.47 11.67 18.38
C ALA A 241 -5.67 12.80 19.42
N PRO A 242 -6.53 12.59 20.43
CA PRO A 242 -6.65 13.53 21.54
C PRO A 242 -5.27 13.87 22.12
N PRO A 243 -4.98 15.16 22.42
CA PRO A 243 -3.65 15.57 22.87
C PRO A 243 -3.24 14.77 24.10
N THR A 244 -2.19 13.97 23.98
CA THR A 244 -1.63 13.23 25.11
C THR A 244 -0.34 13.93 25.51
N ALA A 245 -0.27 14.46 26.73
CA ALA A 245 0.89 15.23 27.23
C ALA A 245 1.30 16.46 26.35
N GLY A 246 0.34 17.09 25.67
CA GLY A 246 0.60 18.31 24.88
C GLY A 246 1.21 18.07 23.50
N LEU A 247 1.36 16.81 23.08
CA LEU A 247 1.85 16.46 21.75
C LEU A 247 0.68 16.19 20.79
N ASN A 248 0.75 16.76 19.59
CA ASN A 248 -0.11 16.39 18.48
C ASN A 248 0.44 15.10 17.86
N VAL A 249 -0.36 14.03 17.89
CA VAL A 249 0.01 12.72 17.34
C VAL A 249 -1.07 12.26 16.38
N LEU A 250 -0.69 11.55 15.30
CA LEU A 250 -1.67 11.01 14.35
C LEU A 250 -2.45 9.87 15.01
N TYR A 251 -3.78 9.90 14.89
CA TYR A 251 -4.68 8.87 15.41
C TYR A 251 -4.31 7.48 14.89
N ASN A 252 -4.03 7.38 13.58
CA ASN A 252 -3.62 6.15 12.91
C ASN A 252 -2.09 6.02 12.75
N GLY A 253 -1.28 6.81 13.48
CA GLY A 253 0.18 6.87 13.30
C GLY A 253 0.88 5.51 13.39
N GLY A 254 0.45 4.63 14.32
CA GLY A 254 1.00 3.27 14.43
C GLY A 254 0.73 2.40 13.20
N ASN A 255 -0.47 2.49 12.61
CA ASN A 255 -0.83 1.76 11.40
C ASN A 255 0.00 2.24 10.20
N LEU A 256 0.16 3.56 10.05
CA LEU A 256 1.01 4.15 9.02
C LEU A 256 2.46 3.68 9.14
N GLY A 257 3.00 3.66 10.37
CA GLY A 257 4.33 3.13 10.66
C GLY A 257 4.50 1.65 10.30
N ILE A 258 3.48 0.81 10.54
CA ILE A 258 3.51 -0.62 10.15
C ILE A 258 3.55 -0.77 8.63
N ILE A 259 2.72 0.00 7.90
CA ILE A 259 2.72 -0.01 6.43
C ILE A 259 4.10 0.38 5.91
N GLU A 260 4.68 1.46 6.42
CA GLU A 260 6.03 1.89 6.02
C GLU A 260 7.10 0.84 6.36
N HIS A 261 7.04 0.25 7.55
CA HIS A 261 7.98 -0.81 7.95
C HIS A 261 7.91 -2.00 7.00
N PHE A 262 6.71 -2.39 6.57
CA PHE A 262 6.52 -3.42 5.56
C PHE A 262 7.18 -3.04 4.23
N LEU A 263 6.95 -1.83 3.72
CA LEU A 263 7.54 -1.35 2.46
C LEU A 263 9.08 -1.30 2.52
N VAL A 264 9.64 -0.83 3.63
CA VAL A 264 11.10 -0.85 3.86
C VAL A 264 11.63 -2.28 3.91
N THR A 265 10.92 -3.20 4.58
CA THR A 265 11.31 -4.60 4.65
C THR A 265 11.36 -5.22 3.25
N VAL A 266 10.30 -5.02 2.44
CA VAL A 266 10.26 -5.46 1.04
C VAL A 266 11.45 -4.91 0.25
N ARG A 267 11.76 -3.61 0.39
CA ARG A 267 12.92 -2.98 -0.28
C ARG A 267 14.24 -3.65 0.10
N LEU A 268 14.36 -4.20 1.30
CA LEU A 268 15.57 -4.87 1.79
C LEU A 268 15.61 -6.38 1.48
N MET A 269 14.50 -6.98 1.02
CA MET A 269 14.45 -8.42 0.66
C MET A 269 15.37 -8.88 -0.48
N PRO A 270 15.69 -8.09 -1.54
CA PRO A 270 16.48 -8.56 -2.67
C PRO A 270 17.83 -9.16 -2.35
N TYR A 271 18.41 -8.82 -1.20
CA TYR A 271 19.69 -9.38 -0.75
C TYR A 271 19.61 -10.86 -0.31
N HIS A 272 18.40 -11.45 -0.28
CA HIS A 272 18.16 -12.82 0.18
C HIS A 272 17.39 -13.71 -0.81
N LEU A 273 16.91 -13.16 -1.95
CA LEU A 273 15.98 -13.85 -2.83
C LEU A 273 16.48 -13.85 -4.30
N HIS A 274 17.03 -14.99 -4.75
CA HIS A 274 17.47 -15.21 -6.15
C HIS A 274 16.30 -15.63 -7.08
N GLY A 275 16.24 -15.13 -8.33
CA GLY A 275 15.27 -15.58 -9.36
C GLY A 275 14.90 -14.53 -10.43
N VAL A 276 14.29 -14.98 -11.53
CA VAL A 276 13.84 -14.15 -12.68
C VAL A 276 12.35 -14.40 -12.96
N ASN A 277 11.57 -13.38 -13.34
CA ASN A 277 10.18 -13.52 -13.78
C ASN A 277 10.05 -14.19 -15.16
N PRO A 278 9.06 -15.09 -15.36
CA PRO A 278 8.71 -15.54 -16.69
C PRO A 278 8.24 -14.33 -17.53
N ALA A 279 8.59 -14.32 -18.81
CA ALA A 279 8.34 -13.20 -19.71
C ALA A 279 6.85 -13.03 -20.10
N SER A 280 5.97 -13.92 -19.65
CA SER A 280 4.58 -13.99 -20.08
C SER A 280 3.65 -13.18 -19.17
N PHE A 281 3.35 -11.96 -19.60
CA PHE A 281 2.12 -11.24 -19.29
C PHE A 281 1.56 -10.65 -20.59
#